data_AF-A0A4Q5SCX2-F1
#
_entry.id   AF-A0A4Q5SCX2-F1
#
_cell.length_a   1.000
_cell.length_b   1.000
_cell.length_c   1.000
_cell.angle_alpha   90.00
_cell.angle_beta   90.00
_cell.angle_gamma   90.00
#
_symmetry.space_group_name_H-M   'P 1'
#
loop_
_entity.id
_entity.type
_entity.pdbx_description
1 polymer ?
#
loop_
_entity_poly.entity_id
_entity_poly.type
_entity_poly.pdbx_seq_one_letter_code
_entity_poly.pdbx_strand_id
1 'polypeptide(L)'
;GLFDLFARTTTEEQATPGVIRHNLTPEEPAAAEEPDTAGFTFKVTESVMQFETLPQQQPVPEPEPEPVVGADDHKTEESMEEQLRKSRERIRQLKDLSMKLRAGNLQEMENVPAYKRKEIALQQTPASDESHVSRFSLLPDDEGKTEIRNNNSFLHDNVD
;
A
#
# COMPACT_ATOMS: atom_id res chain seq x y z
N GLY A 1 -22.97 45.83 -53.72
CA GLY A 1 -21.75 46.26 -54.42
C GLY A 1 -21.39 47.64 -53.94
N LEU A 2 -20.15 47.80 -53.47
CA LEU A 2 -19.36 49.03 -53.19
C LEU A 2 -18.17 48.52 -52.33
N PHE A 3 -17.23 47.78 -52.94
CA PHE A 3 -15.90 48.29 -53.27
C PHE A 3 -15.14 48.88 -52.07
N ASP A 4 -14.43 47.97 -51.39
CA ASP A 4 -12.99 48.04 -51.13
C ASP A 4 -12.35 49.43 -51.20
N LEU A 5 -12.13 50.03 -50.04
CA LEU A 5 -11.39 51.28 -49.87
C LEU A 5 -10.74 51.27 -48.47
N PHE A 6 -9.65 50.51 -48.32
CA PHE A 6 -8.43 50.86 -47.58
C PHE A 6 -7.62 49.59 -47.27
N ALA A 7 -7.01 49.03 -48.31
CA ALA A 7 -5.75 48.32 -48.13
C ALA A 7 -4.69 49.35 -47.71
N ARG A 8 -4.25 49.30 -46.44
CA ARG A 8 -2.88 49.69 -46.05
C ARG A 8 -2.53 49.13 -44.67
N THR A 9 -1.64 48.16 -44.75
CA THR A 9 -0.66 47.68 -43.77
C THR A 9 -0.29 48.70 -42.68
N THR A 10 -0.56 48.33 -41.42
CA THR A 10 0.23 48.76 -40.27
C THR A 10 0.39 47.57 -39.33
N THR A 11 1.61 47.06 -39.32
CA THR A 11 2.18 46.18 -38.31
C THR A 11 2.02 46.81 -36.93
N GLU A 12 1.26 46.17 -36.05
CA GLU A 12 1.42 46.33 -34.60
C GLU A 12 1.38 44.95 -33.96
N GLU A 13 2.53 44.56 -33.43
CA GLU A 13 2.72 43.42 -32.55
C GLU A 13 1.89 43.63 -31.29
N GLN A 14 0.86 42.80 -31.07
CA GLN A 14 0.36 42.54 -29.72
C GLN A 14 0.09 41.04 -29.55
N ALA A 15 0.77 40.49 -28.55
CA ALA A 15 0.83 39.08 -28.21
C ALA A 15 -0.56 38.53 -27.83
N THR A 16 -1.07 37.60 -28.64
CA THR A 16 -2.16 36.69 -28.23
C THR A 16 -1.56 35.42 -27.65
N PRO A 17 -2.05 34.88 -26.52
CA PRO A 17 -1.59 33.60 -26.01
C PRO A 17 -1.81 32.53 -27.07
N GLY A 18 -0.73 31.84 -27.46
CA GLY A 18 -0.72 30.89 -28.58
C GLY A 18 -1.77 29.79 -28.41
N VAL A 19 -2.64 29.66 -29.41
CA VAL A 19 -3.57 28.54 -29.51
C VAL A 19 -2.77 27.29 -29.86
N ILE A 20 -2.55 26.41 -28.89
CA ILE A 20 -1.93 25.10 -29.10
C ILE A 20 -2.95 24.20 -29.79
N ARG A 21 -2.75 23.96 -31.10
CA ARG A 21 -3.52 22.98 -31.87
C ARG A 21 -2.81 21.63 -31.79
N HIS A 22 -3.39 20.68 -31.06
CA HIS A 22 -2.94 19.29 -31.10
C HIS A 22 -3.58 18.57 -32.29
N ASN A 23 -2.78 18.20 -33.29
CA ASN A 23 -3.19 17.27 -34.33
C ASN A 23 -2.96 15.85 -33.80
N LEU A 24 -4.02 15.07 -33.61
CA LEU A 24 -3.92 13.62 -33.34
C LEU A 24 -3.67 12.88 -34.66
N THR A 25 -2.42 12.90 -35.10
CA THR A 25 -1.89 11.80 -35.93
C THR A 25 -1.36 10.75 -34.97
N PRO A 26 -1.83 9.49 -35.02
CA PRO A 26 -1.22 8.42 -34.25
C PRO A 26 0.19 8.19 -34.82
N GLU A 27 1.20 8.66 -34.10
CA GLU A 27 2.60 8.33 -34.34
C GLU A 27 2.82 6.90 -33.84
N GLU A 28 3.09 6.00 -34.78
CA GLU A 28 3.45 4.61 -34.52
C GLU A 28 4.79 4.60 -33.76
N PRO A 29 4.87 4.04 -32.54
CA PRO A 29 6.10 4.09 -31.78
C PRO A 29 7.15 3.20 -32.45
N ALA A 30 8.21 3.83 -32.96
CA ALA A 30 9.46 3.16 -33.25
C ALA A 30 9.93 2.43 -31.97
N ALA A 31 10.27 1.16 -32.12
CA ALA A 31 10.71 0.27 -31.05
C ALA A 31 11.80 0.92 -30.18
N ALA A 32 11.44 1.26 -28.95
CA ALA A 32 12.39 1.62 -27.90
C ALA A 32 12.78 0.34 -27.14
N GLU A 33 14.08 0.15 -26.96
CA GLU A 33 14.68 -0.93 -26.18
C GLU A 33 14.13 -0.93 -24.75
N GLU A 34 13.72 -2.12 -24.29
CA GLU A 34 13.21 -2.38 -22.94
C GLU A 34 14.28 -2.07 -21.87
N PRO A 35 13.94 -1.38 -20.76
CA PRO A 35 14.82 -1.33 -19.60
C PRO A 35 14.89 -2.72 -18.94
N ASP A 36 16.11 -3.15 -18.66
CA ASP A 36 16.47 -4.47 -18.14
C ASP A 36 15.84 -4.72 -16.75
N THR A 37 14.63 -5.29 -16.69
CA THR A 37 13.96 -5.69 -15.43
C THR A 37 14.45 -7.06 -14.93
N ALA A 38 15.74 -7.35 -15.05
CA ALA A 38 16.35 -8.65 -14.74
C ALA A 38 16.50 -8.94 -13.22
N GLY A 39 15.64 -8.38 -12.36
CA GLY A 39 15.77 -8.50 -10.90
C GLY A 39 14.53 -9.01 -10.15
N PHE A 40 13.34 -9.05 -10.76
CA PHE A 40 12.12 -9.39 -10.01
C PHE A 40 11.12 -10.22 -10.81
N THR A 41 11.57 -11.33 -11.39
CA THR A 41 10.68 -12.37 -11.91
C THR A 41 10.64 -13.54 -10.92
N PHE A 42 9.54 -13.66 -10.18
CA PHE A 42 9.26 -14.85 -9.38
C PHE A 42 8.94 -16.01 -10.33
N LYS A 43 9.94 -16.85 -10.61
CA LYS A 43 9.72 -18.09 -11.35
C LYS A 43 8.88 -19.03 -10.49
N VAL A 44 7.57 -19.04 -10.72
CA VAL A 44 6.68 -20.11 -10.26
C VAL A 44 7.09 -21.36 -11.03
N THR A 45 8.00 -22.14 -10.47
CA THR A 45 8.22 -23.50 -10.93
C THR A 45 7.04 -24.32 -10.45
N GLU A 46 6.17 -24.71 -11.37
CA GLU A 46 5.11 -25.69 -11.13
C GLU A 46 5.77 -26.98 -10.64
N SER A 47 5.72 -27.21 -9.32
CA SER A 47 6.17 -28.47 -8.73
C SER A 47 5.13 -29.52 -9.08
N VAL A 48 5.38 -30.27 -10.14
CA VAL A 48 4.59 -31.47 -10.48
C VAL A 48 4.88 -32.51 -9.39
N MET A 49 4.01 -32.56 -8.39
CA MET A 49 4.02 -33.62 -7.37
C MET A 49 3.63 -34.92 -8.06
N GLN A 50 4.61 -35.76 -8.38
CA GLN A 50 4.38 -37.11 -8.86
C GLN A 50 3.88 -37.95 -7.67
N PHE A 51 2.56 -38.07 -7.52
CA PHE A 51 1.95 -38.97 -6.55
C PHE A 51 2.11 -40.41 -7.07
N GLU A 52 3.12 -41.11 -6.57
CA GLU A 52 3.19 -42.56 -6.73
C GLU A 52 2.15 -43.17 -5.79
N THR A 53 1.12 -43.80 -6.37
CA THR A 53 0.10 -44.49 -5.60
C THR A 53 0.75 -45.68 -4.90
N LEU A 54 1.02 -45.53 -3.60
CA LEU A 54 1.40 -46.64 -2.75
C LEU A 54 0.33 -47.74 -2.88
N PRO A 55 0.72 -49.03 -2.95
CA PRO A 55 -0.24 -50.12 -3.00
C PRO A 55 -1.18 -50.00 -1.80
N GLN A 56 -2.49 -50.01 -2.06
CA GLN A 56 -3.49 -50.05 -0.99
C GLN A 56 -3.22 -51.27 -0.13
N GLN A 57 -2.62 -51.06 1.04
CA GLN A 57 -2.74 -52.03 2.13
C GLN A 57 -4.23 -52.14 2.43
N GLN A 58 -4.74 -53.36 2.36
CA GLN A 58 -6.08 -53.68 2.87
C GLN A 58 -6.18 -53.11 4.29
N PRO A 59 -7.28 -52.44 4.66
CA PRO A 59 -7.44 -51.94 6.01
C PRO A 59 -7.39 -53.13 6.96
N VAL A 60 -6.32 -53.22 7.74
CA VAL A 60 -6.32 -54.02 8.96
C VAL A 60 -7.46 -53.47 9.80
N PRO A 61 -8.38 -54.30 10.34
CA PRO A 61 -9.46 -53.81 11.16
C PRO A 61 -8.87 -53.08 12.37
N GLU A 62 -8.93 -51.75 12.32
CA GLU A 62 -8.67 -50.89 13.45
C GLU A 62 -9.71 -51.24 14.51
N PRO A 63 -9.32 -51.48 15.78
CA PRO A 63 -10.29 -51.75 16.83
C PRO A 63 -11.26 -50.57 16.90
N GLU A 64 -12.56 -50.86 16.89
CA GLU A 64 -13.59 -49.84 17.03
C GLU A 64 -13.23 -48.94 18.22
N PRO A 65 -13.21 -47.60 18.07
CA PRO A 65 -12.96 -46.72 19.19
C PRO A 65 -14.07 -46.96 20.21
N GLU A 66 -13.69 -47.40 21.41
CA GLU A 66 -14.62 -47.51 22.52
C GLU A 66 -15.34 -46.15 22.66
N PRO A 67 -16.69 -46.12 22.79
CA PRO A 67 -17.39 -44.87 22.99
C PRO A 67 -16.87 -44.27 24.30
N VAL A 68 -16.15 -43.15 24.20
CA VAL A 68 -15.73 -42.37 25.36
C VAL A 68 -17.00 -41.75 25.95
N VAL A 69 -17.66 -42.52 26.81
CA VAL A 69 -18.85 -42.10 27.55
C VAL A 69 -18.38 -41.02 28.53
N GLY A 70 -18.64 -39.75 28.22
CA GLY A 70 -18.37 -38.64 29.15
C GLY A 70 -17.85 -37.33 28.54
N ALA A 71 -17.69 -37.19 27.23
CA ALA A 71 -17.29 -35.91 26.64
C ALA A 71 -18.44 -34.89 26.50
N ASP A 72 -19.69 -35.29 26.76
CA ASP A 72 -20.90 -34.46 26.58
C ASP A 72 -21.61 -34.04 27.89
N ASP A 73 -21.12 -34.45 29.07
CA ASP A 73 -21.81 -34.22 30.35
C ASP A 73 -21.72 -32.78 30.89
N HIS A 74 -21.11 -31.85 30.14
CA HIS A 74 -21.04 -30.43 30.51
C HIS A 74 -21.63 -29.47 29.47
N LYS A 75 -22.35 -29.97 28.46
CA LYS A 75 -23.18 -29.13 27.59
C LYS A 75 -24.51 -28.84 28.28
N THR A 76 -24.50 -27.89 29.23
CA THR A 76 -25.75 -27.24 29.65
C THR A 76 -26.46 -26.68 28.41
N GLU A 77 -27.79 -26.73 28.35
CA GLU A 77 -28.56 -26.15 27.23
C GLU A 77 -28.17 -24.69 26.96
N GLU A 78 -27.76 -23.96 28.00
CA GLU A 78 -27.19 -22.61 27.92
C GLU A 78 -25.92 -22.53 27.04
N SER A 79 -25.05 -23.55 27.07
CA SER A 79 -23.84 -23.65 26.25
C SER A 79 -24.17 -23.86 24.76
N MET A 80 -25.20 -24.66 24.47
CA MET A 80 -25.66 -24.87 23.08
C MET A 80 -26.33 -23.60 22.51
N GLU A 81 -27.13 -22.90 23.31
CA GLU A 81 -27.75 -21.64 22.90
C GLU A 81 -26.70 -20.54 22.69
N GLU A 82 -25.71 -20.43 23.58
CA GLU A 82 -24.61 -19.50 23.42
C GLU A 82 -23.76 -19.81 22.17
N GLN A 83 -23.52 -21.09 21.88
CA GLN A 83 -22.84 -21.52 20.67
C GLN A 83 -23.64 -21.17 19.41
N LEU A 84 -24.97 -21.32 19.44
CA LEU A 84 -25.85 -20.92 18.34
C LEU A 84 -25.89 -19.40 18.17
N ARG A 85 -25.86 -18.64 19.27
CA ARG A 85 -25.77 -17.17 19.23
C ARG A 85 -24.44 -16.72 18.62
N LYS A 86 -23.33 -17.29 19.06
CA LYS A 86 -21.98 -17.02 18.51
C LYS A 86 -21.88 -17.39 17.04
N SER A 87 -22.47 -18.51 16.62
CA SER A 87 -22.45 -18.92 15.22
C SER A 87 -23.26 -17.97 14.34
N ARG A 88 -24.44 -17.54 14.79
CA ARG A 88 -25.26 -16.52 14.10
C ARG A 88 -24.54 -15.19 13.98
N GLU A 89 -23.88 -14.74 15.05
CA GLU A 89 -23.07 -13.52 15.04
C GLU A 89 -21.93 -13.63 14.02
N ARG A 90 -21.19 -14.74 14.05
CA ARG A 90 -20.10 -15.01 13.10
C ARG A 90 -20.60 -14.99 11.67
N ILE A 91 -21.73 -15.63 11.38
CA ILE A 91 -22.34 -15.63 10.04
C ILE A 91 -22.74 -14.22 9.63
N ARG A 92 -23.33 -13.43 10.54
CA ARG A 92 -23.67 -12.03 10.26
C ARG A 92 -22.41 -11.21 9.94
N GLN A 93 -21.37 -11.29 10.76
CA GLN A 93 -20.11 -10.58 10.54
C GLN A 93 -19.46 -10.97 9.20
N LEU A 94 -19.42 -12.28 8.88
CA LEU A 94 -18.91 -12.76 7.60
C LEU A 94 -19.73 -12.27 6.42
N LYS A 95 -21.07 -12.27 6.54
CA LYS A 95 -21.97 -11.75 5.52
C LYS A 95 -21.75 -10.25 5.31
N ASP A 96 -21.63 -9.48 6.38
CA ASP A 96 -21.39 -8.04 6.33
C ASP A 96 -20.03 -7.73 5.71
N LEU A 97 -18.97 -8.47 6.09
CA LEU A 97 -17.65 -8.34 5.47
C LEU A 97 -17.70 -8.67 3.98
N SER A 98 -18.32 -9.77 3.62
CA SER A 98 -18.44 -10.23 2.24
C SER A 98 -19.30 -9.27 1.40
N MET A 99 -20.33 -8.66 1.98
CA MET A 99 -21.15 -7.64 1.34
C MET A 99 -20.39 -6.32 1.15
N LYS A 100 -19.62 -5.87 2.16
CA LYS A 100 -18.73 -4.70 2.05
C LYS A 100 -17.70 -4.85 0.94
N LEU A 101 -17.14 -6.04 0.78
CA LEU A 101 -16.17 -6.35 -0.29
C LEU A 101 -16.82 -6.43 -1.67
N ARG A 102 -18.07 -6.91 -1.78
CA ARG A 102 -18.79 -7.03 -3.07
C ARG A 102 -19.47 -5.74 -3.53
N ALA A 103 -19.90 -4.86 -2.62
CA ALA A 103 -20.76 -3.72 -2.94
C ALA A 103 -20.04 -2.52 -3.59
N GLY A 104 -18.87 -2.69 -4.18
CA GLY A 104 -18.20 -1.63 -4.95
C GLY A 104 -17.49 -0.56 -4.13
N ASN A 105 -17.38 -0.71 -2.80
CA ASN A 105 -16.62 0.22 -1.95
C ASN A 105 -15.09 0.13 -2.18
N LEU A 106 -14.62 -0.79 -3.03
CA LEU A 106 -13.21 -0.97 -3.33
C LEU A 106 -12.59 0.30 -3.93
N GLN A 107 -13.31 0.98 -4.83
CA GLN A 107 -12.84 2.20 -5.48
C GLN A 107 -12.56 3.33 -4.46
N GLU A 108 -13.43 3.48 -3.45
CA GLU A 108 -13.23 4.44 -2.36
C GLU A 108 -12.08 4.03 -1.45
N MET A 109 -11.92 2.72 -1.22
CA MET A 109 -10.83 2.16 -0.42
C MET A 109 -9.45 2.39 -1.01
N GLU A 110 -9.35 2.44 -2.34
CA GLU A 110 -8.12 2.69 -3.09
C GLU A 110 -7.80 4.19 -3.18
N ASN A 111 -8.81 5.02 -3.43
CA ASN A 111 -8.62 6.47 -3.62
C ASN A 111 -8.36 7.23 -2.31
N VAL A 112 -8.80 6.70 -1.15
CA VAL A 112 -8.74 7.40 0.14
C VAL A 112 -7.87 6.61 1.14
N PRO A 113 -6.87 7.25 1.77
CA PRO A 113 -6.02 6.58 2.73
C PRO A 113 -6.80 6.11 3.97
N ALA A 114 -6.32 5.04 4.60
CA ALA A 114 -7.03 4.36 5.69
C ALA A 114 -7.36 5.27 6.88
N TYR A 115 -6.48 6.22 7.22
CA TYR A 115 -6.69 7.13 8.35
C TYR A 115 -7.88 8.07 8.11
N LYS A 116 -8.06 8.57 6.87
CA LYS A 116 -9.22 9.38 6.50
C LYS A 116 -10.49 8.55 6.48
N ARG A 117 -10.44 7.36 5.88
CA ARG A 117 -11.58 6.44 5.79
C ARG A 117 -12.12 5.99 7.15
N LYS A 118 -11.24 5.89 8.16
CA LYS A 118 -11.59 5.49 9.54
C LYS A 118 -11.77 6.68 10.50
N GLU A 119 -11.71 7.91 9.99
CA GLU A 119 -11.79 9.12 10.83
C GLU A 119 -10.77 9.14 11.99
N ILE A 120 -9.57 8.58 11.76
CA ILE A 120 -8.51 8.51 12.76
C ILE A 120 -7.64 9.77 12.63
N ALA A 121 -7.58 10.55 13.71
CA ALA A 121 -6.65 11.66 13.82
C ALA A 121 -5.22 11.13 14.05
N LEU A 122 -4.34 11.37 13.09
CA LEU A 122 -2.90 11.13 13.25
C LEU A 122 -2.28 12.26 14.06
N GLN A 123 -1.40 11.92 15.00
CA GLN A 123 -0.53 12.89 15.63
C GLN A 123 0.48 13.37 14.58
N GLN A 124 0.67 14.68 14.47
CA GLN A 124 1.72 15.27 13.65
C GLN A 124 3.04 15.05 14.38
N THR A 125 3.71 13.95 14.06
CA THR A 125 5.11 13.76 14.45
C THR A 125 5.94 14.80 13.70
N PRO A 126 6.91 15.48 14.35
CA PRO A 126 7.84 16.35 13.64
C PRO A 126 8.48 15.58 12.47
N ALA A 127 8.68 16.27 11.34
CA ALA A 127 9.31 15.66 10.18
C ALA A 127 10.69 15.14 10.59
N SER A 128 11.14 14.02 10.03
CA SER A 128 12.48 13.50 10.30
C SER A 128 13.59 14.46 9.86
N ASP A 129 13.26 15.41 8.96
CA ASP A 129 14.12 16.51 8.55
C ASP A 129 14.27 17.59 9.63
N GLU A 130 13.30 17.69 10.55
CA GLU A 130 13.36 18.57 11.72
C GLU A 130 14.22 17.90 12.80
N SER A 131 15.53 17.90 12.57
CA SER A 131 16.52 17.33 13.49
C SER A 131 16.53 18.09 14.82
N HIS A 132 16.10 17.44 15.91
CA HIS A 132 16.30 17.89 17.28
C HIS A 132 17.71 17.60 17.82
N VAL A 133 18.68 17.31 16.94
CA VAL A 133 20.07 17.10 17.36
C VAL A 133 20.71 18.46 17.61
N SER A 134 21.04 18.72 18.87
CA SER A 134 21.87 19.87 19.25
C SER A 134 23.22 19.77 18.52
N ARG A 135 23.47 20.67 17.56
CA ARG A 135 24.76 20.78 16.84
C ARG A 135 25.88 21.37 17.71
N PHE A 136 25.54 21.76 18.94
CA PHE A 136 26.48 22.40 19.86
C PHE A 136 27.33 21.35 20.58
N SER A 137 28.64 21.60 20.69
CA SER A 137 29.61 20.78 21.42
C SER A 137 30.33 21.60 22.47
N LEU A 138 30.59 20.99 23.63
CA LEU A 138 31.38 21.59 24.71
C LEU A 138 32.86 21.31 24.44
N LEU A 139 33.62 22.32 24.03
CA LEU A 139 35.06 22.21 23.84
C LEU A 139 35.80 23.19 24.77
N PRO A 140 36.97 22.80 25.30
CA PRO A 140 37.84 23.74 25.99
C PRO A 140 38.42 24.73 24.96
N ASP A 141 38.38 26.02 25.29
CA ASP A 141 39.05 27.07 24.53
C ASP A 141 40.54 27.16 24.89
N ASP A 142 41.31 27.99 24.17
CA ASP A 142 42.77 28.10 24.34
C ASP A 142 43.19 28.56 25.75
N GLU A 143 42.30 29.24 26.49
CA GLU A 143 42.50 29.59 27.90
C GLU A 143 41.94 28.55 28.91
N GLY A 144 41.58 27.34 28.45
CA GLY A 144 41.12 26.24 29.31
C GLY A 144 39.70 26.39 29.87
N LYS A 145 38.90 27.33 29.32
CA LYS A 145 37.50 27.54 29.70
C LYS A 145 36.58 26.72 28.80
N THR A 146 35.55 26.09 29.38
CA THR A 146 34.57 25.32 28.60
C THR A 146 33.61 26.27 27.88
N GLU A 147 33.59 26.23 26.55
CA GLU A 147 32.70 27.03 25.71
C GLU A 147 31.77 26.11 24.88
N ILE A 148 30.58 26.61 24.60
CA ILE A 148 29.60 25.98 23.70
C ILE A 148 29.91 26.43 22.27
N ARG A 149 30.34 25.51 21.39
CA ARG A 149 30.63 25.78 19.97
C ARG A 149 29.60 25.14 19.06
N ASN A 150 29.12 25.86 18.04
CA ASN A 150 28.03 25.43 17.14
C ASN A 150 28.45 24.41 16.06
N ASN A 151 29.77 24.17 15.92
CA ASN A 151 30.36 23.49 14.78
C ASN A 151 31.14 22.25 15.25
N ASN A 152 30.45 21.12 15.47
CA ASN A 152 31.13 19.87 15.78
C ASN A 152 31.82 19.30 14.53
N SER A 153 33.16 19.28 14.51
CA SER A 153 33.94 18.74 13.38
C SER A 153 33.85 17.22 13.20
N PHE A 154 33.32 16.50 14.19
CA PHE A 154 33.14 15.04 14.14
C PHE A 154 31.74 14.61 13.67
N LEU A 155 30.84 15.55 13.42
CA LEU A 155 29.50 15.26 12.90
C LEU A 155 29.49 15.45 11.38
N HIS A 156 29.55 14.35 10.65
CA HIS A 156 29.44 14.38 9.19
C HIS A 156 27.95 14.45 8.81
N ASP A 157 27.51 15.65 8.40
CA ASP A 157 26.10 15.99 8.15
C ASP A 157 25.47 15.19 7.00
N ASN A 158 26.28 14.65 6.07
CA ASN A 158 25.82 13.86 4.93
C ASN A 158 26.69 12.61 4.78
N VAL A 159 26.36 11.53 5.50
CA VAL A 159 26.91 10.20 5.24
C VAL A 159 26.04 9.51 4.18
N ASP A 160 26.44 9.62 2.91
CA ASP A 160 25.97 8.84 1.74
C ASP A 160 27.18 8.40 0.90
#